data_AF-A0AA45LE31-F1
#
_entry.id   AF-A0AA45LE31-F1
#
_cell.length_a   1.000
_cell.length_b   1.000
_cell.length_c   1.000
_cell.angle_alpha   90.00
_cell.angle_beta   90.00
_cell.angle_gamma   90.00
#
_symmetry.space_group_name_H-M   'P 1'
#
loop_
_entity.id
_entity.type
_entity.pdbx_description
1 polymer ?
#
loop_
_entity_poly.entity_id
_entity_poly.type
_entity_poly.pdbx_seq_one_letter_code
_entity_poly.pdbx_strand_id
1 'polypeptide(L)'
;MAGSGVFPTPWLVVYGYGDLSYRLAQRAADQLRARGVATWLTTVQEVDPASLPRFRGAVLVLPTCASAASGRRTGSARARFAGIAAGLRSCATHVLHVGTPADLDPVPEYRALRPSVRAVHHVPRRTAPRLDVLGLLTGVADRARDERSAALWAHAREWGVATPEEVRAVLAAVAERRASYEERRFHQARRPHPDYDLNRLVLLLDHPDVVPPRRPWMSAGEHGRLVDGFTECGARVVRDTVRRVREVCPTFARPTDRDGKKGAQSDLRDVYRTLVELAKSLDGDSGGAATADPADRLSPRR
;
A
#
# COMPACT_ATOMS: atom_id res chain seq x y z
N MET A 1 11.30 7.73 21.32
CA MET A 1 10.94 8.33 20.02
C MET A 1 9.98 7.37 19.32
N ALA A 2 8.72 7.77 19.16
CA ALA A 2 7.66 6.93 18.63
C ALA A 2 7.79 6.78 17.11
N GLY A 3 7.89 5.55 16.62
CA GLY A 3 7.91 5.25 15.20
C GLY A 3 6.61 5.71 14.53
N SER A 4 6.76 6.47 13.44
CA SER A 4 5.67 6.87 12.56
C SER A 4 4.95 5.63 12.02
N GLY A 5 3.73 5.40 12.48
CA GLY A 5 2.91 4.25 12.10
C GLY A 5 2.63 4.22 10.59
N VAL A 6 2.68 3.03 10.02
CA VAL A 6 2.59 2.65 8.59
C VAL A 6 1.23 2.97 7.94
N PHE A 7 0.30 3.62 8.66
CA PHE A 7 -1.00 4.02 8.14
C PHE A 7 -1.25 5.51 8.46
N PRO A 8 -1.08 6.42 7.48
CA PRO A 8 -1.17 7.87 7.72
C PRO A 8 -2.59 8.34 8.08
N THR A 9 -3.58 7.45 8.07
CA THR A 9 -4.99 7.78 8.25
C THR A 9 -5.61 6.98 9.40
N PRO A 10 -6.34 7.65 10.31
CA PRO A 10 -6.82 7.03 11.52
C PRO A 10 -7.95 6.04 11.25
N TRP A 11 -8.11 5.08 12.18
CA TRP A 11 -9.26 4.21 12.29
C TRP A 11 -10.20 4.70 13.40
N LEU A 12 -11.51 4.56 13.18
CA LEU A 12 -12.53 4.91 14.15
C LEU A 12 -13.04 3.64 14.86
N VAL A 13 -13.03 3.62 16.19
CA VAL A 13 -13.67 2.58 16.99
C VAL A 13 -14.83 3.20 17.75
N VAL A 14 -16.05 2.79 17.41
CA VAL A 14 -17.29 3.31 17.99
C VAL A 14 -17.93 2.24 18.84
N TYR A 15 -18.31 2.57 20.07
CA TYR A 15 -19.03 1.63 20.93
C TYR A 15 -20.38 2.16 21.40
N GLY A 16 -21.33 1.23 21.56
CA GLY A 16 -22.64 1.52 22.13
C GLY A 16 -22.63 1.43 23.66
N TYR A 17 -23.79 1.64 24.27
CA TYR A 17 -23.93 1.55 25.72
C TYR A 17 -23.57 0.16 26.26
N GLY A 18 -23.01 0.13 27.48
CA GLY A 18 -22.72 -1.09 28.22
C GLY A 18 -21.22 -1.39 28.35
N ASP A 19 -20.85 -1.85 29.53
CA ASP A 19 -19.46 -2.15 29.92
C ASP A 19 -18.78 -3.16 28.99
N LEU A 20 -19.51 -4.18 28.53
CA LEU A 20 -18.97 -5.18 27.61
C LEU A 20 -18.64 -4.61 26.22
N SER A 21 -19.49 -3.72 25.70
CA SER A 21 -19.24 -3.01 24.43
C SER A 21 -18.02 -2.11 24.54
N TYR A 22 -17.90 -1.38 25.66
CA TYR A 22 -16.75 -0.53 25.95
C TYR A 22 -15.45 -1.34 26.04
N ARG A 23 -15.42 -2.41 26.84
CA ARG A 23 -14.21 -3.26 26.98
C ARG A 23 -13.78 -3.86 25.66
N LEU A 24 -14.73 -4.31 24.84
CA LEU A 24 -14.41 -4.87 23.52
C LEU A 24 -13.86 -3.80 22.56
N ALA A 25 -14.42 -2.59 22.59
CA ALA A 25 -13.95 -1.47 21.80
C ALA A 25 -12.57 -0.98 22.25
N GLN A 26 -12.31 -0.93 23.57
CA GLN A 26 -11.00 -0.60 24.10
C GLN A 26 -9.96 -1.63 23.66
N ARG A 27 -10.29 -2.93 23.75
CA ARG A 27 -9.43 -4.00 23.27
C ARG A 27 -9.15 -3.91 21.76
N ALA A 28 -10.17 -3.62 20.94
CA ALA A 28 -10.01 -3.38 19.51
C ALA A 28 -9.03 -2.23 19.25
N ALA A 29 -9.20 -1.11 19.97
CA ALA A 29 -8.35 0.05 19.84
C ALA A 29 -6.90 -0.24 20.27
N ASP A 30 -6.71 -0.97 21.36
CA ASP A 30 -5.37 -1.34 21.85
C ASP A 30 -4.66 -2.28 20.87
N GLN A 31 -5.37 -3.25 20.28
CA GLN A 31 -4.80 -4.15 19.28
C GLN A 31 -4.41 -3.43 17.98
N LEU A 32 -5.19 -2.43 17.54
CA LEU A 32 -4.88 -1.57 16.39
C LEU A 32 -3.65 -0.70 16.67
N ARG A 33 -3.61 -0.03 17.83
CA ARG A 33 -2.47 0.81 18.26
C ARG A 33 -1.18 0.03 18.39
N ALA A 34 -1.23 -1.18 18.97
CA ALA A 34 -0.07 -2.06 19.10
C ALA A 34 0.57 -2.43 17.74
N ARG A 35 -0.16 -2.23 16.64
CA ARG A 35 0.28 -2.48 15.26
C ARG A 35 0.53 -1.19 14.47
N GLY A 36 0.64 -0.06 15.15
CA GLY A 36 0.95 1.24 14.53
C GLY A 36 -0.21 1.87 13.77
N VAL A 37 -1.45 1.41 13.97
CA VAL A 37 -2.64 2.05 13.40
C VAL A 37 -3.12 3.16 14.33
N ALA A 38 -3.08 4.41 13.86
CA ALA A 38 -3.65 5.54 14.57
C ALA A 38 -5.14 5.30 14.82
N THR A 39 -5.59 5.32 16.08
CA THR A 39 -6.95 4.87 16.43
C THR A 39 -7.67 5.87 17.33
N TRP A 40 -8.88 6.25 16.90
CA TRP A 40 -9.80 7.11 17.66
C TRP A 40 -10.90 6.24 18.27
N LEU A 41 -10.95 6.16 19.60
CA LEU A 41 -12.00 5.45 20.33
C LEU A 41 -13.03 6.44 20.86
N THR A 42 -14.31 6.23 20.59
CA THR A 42 -15.39 7.16 20.97
C THR A 42 -16.72 6.45 21.20
N THR A 43 -17.63 7.04 21.98
CA THR A 43 -19.00 6.53 22.09
C THR A 43 -19.80 6.83 20.81
N VAL A 44 -20.84 6.05 20.53
CA VAL A 44 -21.80 6.32 19.44
C VAL A 44 -22.46 7.70 19.53
N GLN A 45 -22.53 8.30 20.72
CA GLN A 45 -23.19 9.59 20.92
C GLN A 45 -22.30 10.79 20.60
N GLU A 46 -20.99 10.60 20.66
CA GLU A 46 -19.95 11.63 20.48
C GLU A 46 -19.41 11.68 19.06
N VAL A 47 -19.82 10.75 18.19
CA VAL A 47 -19.38 10.75 16.79
C VAL A 47 -20.00 11.94 16.07
N ASP A 48 -19.13 12.86 15.64
CA ASP A 48 -19.49 13.92 14.70
C ASP A 48 -19.52 13.37 13.26
N PRO A 49 -20.68 13.37 12.57
CA PRO A 49 -20.79 12.92 11.20
C PRO A 49 -19.86 13.66 10.23
N ALA A 50 -19.57 14.94 10.46
CA ALA A 50 -18.67 15.72 9.61
C ALA A 50 -17.22 15.21 9.66
N SER A 51 -16.86 14.49 10.73
CA SER A 51 -15.53 13.91 10.90
C SER A 51 -15.34 12.56 10.21
N LEU A 52 -16.43 11.89 9.78
CA LEU A 52 -16.36 10.52 9.24
C LEU A 52 -15.48 10.35 7.99
N PRO A 53 -15.45 11.29 7.02
CA PRO A 53 -14.64 11.13 5.81
C PRO A 53 -13.11 11.05 6.05
N ARG A 54 -12.62 11.43 7.24
CA ARG A 54 -11.18 11.42 7.56
C ARG A 54 -10.64 10.03 7.92
N PHE A 55 -11.53 9.07 8.21
CA PHE A 55 -11.15 7.72 8.61
C PHE A 55 -11.02 6.81 7.38
N ARG A 56 -10.16 5.79 7.44
CA ARG A 56 -10.06 4.76 6.37
C ARG A 56 -10.72 3.44 6.73
N GLY A 57 -10.89 3.19 8.02
CA GLY A 57 -11.53 2.00 8.56
C GLY A 57 -12.30 2.33 9.82
N ALA A 58 -13.30 1.52 10.11
CA ALA A 58 -14.10 1.67 11.31
C ALA A 58 -14.47 0.31 11.93
N VAL A 59 -14.53 0.27 13.25
CA VAL A 59 -15.04 -0.86 14.03
C VAL A 59 -16.23 -0.37 14.86
N LEU A 60 -17.42 -0.89 14.55
CA LEU A 60 -18.67 -0.57 15.26
C LEU A 60 -18.98 -1.70 16.24
N VAL A 61 -18.86 -1.43 17.54
CA VAL A 61 -19.15 -2.39 18.61
C VAL A 61 -20.60 -2.20 19.07
N LEU A 62 -21.46 -3.10 18.60
CA LEU A 62 -22.89 -3.09 18.90
C LEU A 62 -23.17 -3.79 20.24
N PRO A 63 -23.99 -3.18 21.12
CA PRO A 63 -24.35 -3.78 22.39
C PRO A 63 -25.33 -4.94 22.22
N THR A 64 -25.22 -5.96 23.08
CA THR A 64 -26.26 -7.00 23.20
C THR A 64 -27.61 -6.36 23.51
N CYS A 65 -28.63 -6.68 22.72
CA CYS A 65 -30.02 -6.32 22.95
C CYS A 65 -30.60 -7.12 24.14
N ALA A 66 -30.23 -6.79 25.38
CA ALA A 66 -30.80 -7.49 26.55
C ALA A 66 -31.39 -6.49 27.55
N SER A 67 -32.48 -5.83 27.16
CA SER A 67 -33.64 -5.58 28.03
C SER A 67 -34.64 -4.65 27.31
N ALA A 68 -35.88 -5.10 27.21
CA ALA A 68 -37.02 -4.29 26.78
C ALA A 68 -37.27 -3.07 27.68
N ALA A 69 -36.65 -3.00 28.88
CA ALA A 69 -36.86 -1.93 29.86
C ALA A 69 -36.18 -0.60 29.51
N SER A 70 -35.24 -0.54 28.55
CA SER A 70 -34.53 0.70 28.17
C SER A 70 -34.98 1.32 26.82
N GLY A 71 -36.15 0.91 26.31
CA GLY A 71 -36.58 1.02 24.90
C GLY A 71 -36.22 2.30 24.14
N ARG A 72 -36.39 3.49 24.73
CA ARG A 72 -36.14 4.77 24.03
C ARG A 72 -34.65 5.10 23.81
N ARG A 73 -33.77 4.83 24.78
CA ARG A 73 -32.33 5.16 24.65
C ARG A 73 -31.61 4.20 23.69
N THR A 74 -32.05 2.95 23.65
CA THR A 74 -31.53 1.93 22.73
C THR A 74 -31.92 2.18 21.27
N GLY A 75 -33.13 2.70 21.00
CA GLY A 75 -33.54 3.05 19.63
C GLY A 75 -32.69 4.17 19.02
N SER A 76 -32.45 5.25 19.78
CA SER A 76 -31.60 6.37 19.34
C SER A 76 -30.16 5.95 19.03
N ALA A 77 -29.56 5.07 19.84
CA ALA A 77 -28.22 4.55 19.59
C ALA A 77 -28.15 3.71 18.31
N ARG A 78 -29.15 2.86 18.05
CA ARG A 78 -29.23 2.01 16.85
C ARG A 78 -29.32 2.85 15.58
N ALA A 79 -30.21 3.85 15.57
CA ALA A 79 -30.34 4.79 14.45
C ALA A 79 -29.04 5.57 14.20
N ARG A 80 -28.32 5.97 15.28
CA ARG A 80 -27.00 6.61 15.14
C ARG A 80 -25.96 5.69 14.52
N PHE A 81 -25.89 4.42 14.93
CA PHE A 81 -24.98 3.45 14.28
C PHE A 81 -25.25 3.33 12.78
N ALA A 82 -26.52 3.27 12.37
CA ALA A 82 -26.90 3.25 10.97
C ALA A 82 -26.44 4.51 10.22
N GLY A 83 -26.64 5.70 10.81
CA GLY A 83 -26.14 6.95 10.25
C GLY A 83 -24.61 7.00 10.13
N ILE A 84 -23.89 6.51 11.15
CA ILE A 84 -22.42 6.45 11.13
C ILE A 84 -21.92 5.51 10.03
N ALA A 85 -22.48 4.29 9.93
CA ALA A 85 -22.09 3.35 8.89
C ALA A 85 -22.40 3.91 7.48
N ALA A 86 -23.53 4.59 7.31
CA ALA A 86 -23.89 5.25 6.06
C ALA A 86 -22.95 6.42 5.69
N GLY A 87 -22.35 7.09 6.68
CA GLY A 87 -21.30 8.11 6.46
C GLY A 87 -19.92 7.53 6.18
N LEU A 88 -19.70 6.24 6.46
CA LEU A 88 -18.44 5.52 6.29
C LEU A 88 -18.42 4.63 5.02
N ARG A 89 -19.29 4.88 4.03
CA ARG A 89 -19.42 4.04 2.83
C ARG A 89 -18.13 3.85 2.03
N SER A 90 -17.19 4.80 2.10
CA SER A 90 -15.88 4.73 1.45
C SER A 90 -14.81 4.00 2.28
N CYS A 91 -15.16 3.53 3.49
CA CYS A 91 -14.25 2.98 4.48
C CYS A 91 -14.48 1.48 4.69
N ALA A 92 -13.44 0.76 5.11
CA ALA A 92 -13.58 -0.62 5.56
C ALA A 92 -14.28 -0.64 6.94
N THR A 93 -15.60 -0.78 6.95
CA THR A 93 -16.40 -0.78 8.19
C THR A 93 -16.71 -2.21 8.65
N HIS A 94 -16.25 -2.58 9.84
CA HIS A 94 -16.53 -3.86 10.49
C HIS A 94 -17.47 -3.67 11.67
N VAL A 95 -18.39 -4.62 11.86
CA VAL A 95 -19.32 -4.63 12.99
C VAL A 95 -18.94 -5.77 13.93
N LEU A 96 -18.70 -5.46 15.19
CA LEU A 96 -18.58 -6.46 16.27
C LEU A 96 -19.87 -6.43 17.07
N HIS A 97 -20.70 -7.47 16.94
CA HIS A 97 -21.90 -7.61 17.74
C HIS A 97 -21.65 -8.52 18.93
N VAL A 98 -21.77 -7.97 20.13
CA VAL A 98 -21.75 -8.78 21.34
C VAL A 98 -23.10 -9.46 21.47
N GLY A 99 -23.17 -10.78 21.30
CA GLY A 99 -24.42 -11.55 21.35
C GLY A 99 -24.51 -12.59 20.23
N THR A 100 -25.69 -13.19 20.09
CA THR A 100 -25.99 -14.19 19.06
C THR A 100 -26.55 -13.54 17.79
N PRO A 101 -26.50 -14.22 16.63
CA PRO A 101 -27.16 -13.74 15.42
C PRO A 101 -28.66 -13.48 15.57
N ALA A 102 -29.33 -14.32 16.35
CA ALA A 102 -30.76 -14.21 16.66
C ALA A 102 -31.12 -12.87 17.36
N ASP A 103 -30.16 -12.22 18.03
CA ASP A 103 -30.37 -10.93 18.70
C ASP A 103 -30.30 -9.73 17.74
N LEU A 104 -29.70 -9.89 16.56
CA LEU A 104 -29.52 -8.83 15.55
C LEU A 104 -30.62 -8.84 14.49
N ASP A 105 -30.97 -10.02 13.99
CA ASP A 105 -31.88 -10.16 12.85
C ASP A 105 -33.27 -9.57 13.05
N PRO A 106 -33.90 -9.51 14.25
CA PRO A 106 -35.19 -8.85 14.41
C PRO A 106 -35.10 -7.31 14.47
N VAL A 107 -33.91 -6.71 14.49
CA VAL A 107 -33.72 -5.25 14.65
C VAL A 107 -33.55 -4.56 13.28
N PRO A 108 -34.54 -3.80 12.77
CA PRO A 108 -34.51 -3.21 11.43
C PRO A 108 -33.29 -2.31 11.19
N GLU A 109 -32.88 -1.54 12.20
CA GLU A 109 -31.74 -0.61 12.10
C GLU A 109 -30.41 -1.35 11.89
N TYR A 110 -30.27 -2.56 12.43
CA TYR A 110 -29.08 -3.38 12.21
C TYR A 110 -29.11 -4.10 10.86
N ARG A 111 -30.29 -4.43 10.32
CA ARG A 111 -30.38 -4.86 8.91
C ARG A 111 -29.96 -3.74 7.97
N ALA A 112 -30.32 -2.49 8.28
CA ALA A 112 -29.92 -1.32 7.51
C ALA A 112 -28.40 -1.07 7.50
N LEU A 113 -27.64 -1.64 8.45
CA LEU A 113 -26.17 -1.62 8.43
C LEU A 113 -25.57 -2.52 7.35
N ARG A 114 -26.20 -3.67 7.04
CA ARG A 114 -25.62 -4.72 6.18
C ARG A 114 -25.06 -4.20 4.84
N PRO A 115 -25.72 -3.28 4.11
CA PRO A 115 -25.18 -2.75 2.85
C PRO A 115 -23.95 -1.85 3.02
N SER A 116 -23.74 -1.30 4.22
CA SER A 116 -22.68 -0.30 4.51
C SER A 116 -21.53 -0.87 5.33
N VAL A 117 -21.56 -2.17 5.64
CA VAL A 117 -20.55 -2.83 6.48
C VAL A 117 -19.96 -4.01 5.73
N ARG A 118 -18.64 -4.15 5.83
CA ARG A 118 -17.86 -5.19 5.15
C ARG A 118 -18.06 -6.56 5.78
N ALA A 119 -18.20 -6.60 7.10
CA ALA A 119 -18.42 -7.84 7.85
C ALA A 119 -19.15 -7.57 9.17
N VAL A 120 -19.94 -8.56 9.59
CA VAL A 120 -20.55 -8.60 10.92
C VAL A 120 -19.98 -9.82 11.65
N HIS A 121 -19.32 -9.57 12.77
CA HIS A 121 -18.71 -10.60 13.61
C HIS A 121 -19.51 -10.73 14.89
N HIS A 122 -20.03 -11.93 15.15
CA HIS A 122 -20.75 -12.23 16.38
C HIS A 122 -19.76 -12.69 17.44
N VAL A 123 -19.78 -12.00 18.58
CA VAL A 123 -18.85 -12.22 19.68
C VAL A 123 -19.65 -12.76 20.86
N PRO A 124 -19.55 -14.06 21.17
CA PRO A 124 -20.18 -14.62 22.36
C PRO A 124 -19.71 -13.87 23.61
N ARG A 125 -20.63 -13.56 24.52
CA ARG A 125 -20.32 -12.80 25.76
C ARG A 125 -19.16 -13.41 26.55
N ARG A 126 -19.07 -14.75 26.57
CA ARG A 126 -18.02 -15.50 27.27
C ARG A 126 -16.63 -15.38 26.63
N THR A 127 -16.57 -15.16 25.31
CA THR A 127 -15.30 -15.11 24.55
C THR A 127 -14.89 -13.70 24.15
N ALA A 128 -15.76 -12.71 24.30
CA ALA A 128 -15.46 -11.29 24.11
C ALA A 128 -14.14 -10.82 24.77
N PRO A 129 -13.76 -11.25 25.99
CA PRO A 129 -12.51 -10.84 26.61
C PRO A 129 -11.26 -11.46 25.95
N ARG A 130 -11.40 -12.38 24.99
CA ARG A 130 -10.29 -13.07 24.32
C ARG A 130 -10.23 -12.80 22.81
N LEU A 131 -11.14 -11.99 22.27
CA LEU A 131 -11.22 -11.75 20.84
C LEU A 131 -9.92 -11.14 20.29
N ASP A 132 -9.39 -11.75 19.23
CA ASP A 132 -8.42 -11.12 18.35
C ASP A 132 -9.19 -10.38 17.26
N VAL A 133 -9.39 -9.08 17.48
CA VAL A 133 -10.09 -8.20 16.54
C VAL A 133 -9.31 -8.13 15.24
N LEU A 134 -7.97 -8.23 15.30
CA LEU A 134 -7.18 -8.25 14.08
C LEU A 134 -7.28 -9.55 13.31
N GLY A 135 -7.38 -10.71 13.94
CA GLY A 135 -7.72 -11.97 13.23
C GLY A 135 -9.05 -11.90 12.46
N LEU A 136 -9.96 -11.00 12.86
CA LEU A 136 -11.21 -10.73 12.13
C LEU A 136 -11.03 -9.68 11.01
N LEU A 137 -10.05 -8.80 11.15
CA LEU A 137 -9.66 -7.78 10.16
C LEU A 137 -8.60 -8.29 9.16
N THR A 138 -7.85 -9.36 9.46
CA THR A 138 -6.79 -9.91 8.61
C THR A 138 -7.36 -10.49 7.34
N GLY A 139 -8.59 -11.02 7.32
CA GLY A 139 -9.27 -11.35 6.05
C GLY A 139 -9.43 -10.17 5.08
N VAL A 140 -9.19 -8.92 5.51
CA VAL A 140 -9.14 -7.71 4.68
C VAL A 140 -7.72 -7.33 4.29
N ALA A 141 -6.78 -7.38 5.24
CA ALA A 141 -5.38 -7.12 4.97
C ALA A 141 -4.78 -8.20 4.05
N ASP A 142 -5.14 -9.46 4.28
CA ASP A 142 -4.76 -10.61 3.47
C ASP A 142 -5.38 -10.49 2.09
N ARG A 143 -6.69 -10.19 1.96
CA ARG A 143 -7.30 -9.94 0.63
C ARG A 143 -6.68 -8.77 -0.12
N ALA A 144 -6.41 -7.64 0.56
CA ALA A 144 -5.78 -6.49 -0.08
C ALA A 144 -4.32 -6.79 -0.47
N ARG A 145 -3.62 -7.60 0.34
CA ARG A 145 -2.27 -8.11 0.04
C ARG A 145 -2.31 -9.08 -1.14
N ASP A 146 -3.30 -9.97 -1.20
CA ASP A 146 -3.52 -10.94 -2.27
C ASP A 146 -3.88 -10.24 -3.57
N GLU A 147 -4.80 -9.26 -3.54
CA GLU A 147 -5.17 -8.44 -4.69
C GLU A 147 -3.98 -7.63 -5.22
N ARG A 148 -3.19 -7.03 -4.32
CA ARG A 148 -1.95 -6.33 -4.69
C ARG A 148 -0.93 -7.30 -5.27
N SER A 149 -0.70 -8.44 -4.64
CA SER A 149 0.22 -9.48 -5.12
C SER A 149 -0.21 -9.99 -6.50
N ALA A 150 -1.50 -10.24 -6.69
CA ALA A 150 -2.07 -10.64 -7.97
C ALA A 150 -1.87 -9.56 -9.06
N ALA A 151 -2.07 -8.28 -8.72
CA ALA A 151 -1.83 -7.17 -9.64
C ALA A 151 -0.34 -7.03 -10.02
N LEU A 152 0.56 -7.16 -9.05
CA LEU A 152 2.01 -7.15 -9.29
C LEU A 152 2.43 -8.33 -10.21
N TRP A 153 1.93 -9.53 -9.93
CA TRP A 153 2.17 -10.70 -10.77
C TRP A 153 1.57 -10.57 -12.16
N ALA A 154 0.38 -9.98 -12.30
CA ALA A 154 -0.22 -9.69 -13.60
C ALA A 154 0.68 -8.77 -14.43
N HIS A 155 1.14 -7.66 -13.84
CA HIS A 155 2.05 -6.73 -14.53
C HIS A 155 3.41 -7.38 -14.85
N ALA A 156 3.97 -8.21 -13.96
CA ALA A 156 5.20 -8.95 -14.24
C ALA A 156 5.04 -9.95 -15.40
N ARG A 157 3.88 -10.62 -15.49
CA ARG A 157 3.56 -11.57 -16.58
C ARG A 157 3.37 -10.90 -17.93
N GLU A 158 2.85 -9.67 -17.97
CA GLU A 158 2.83 -8.86 -19.20
C GLU A 158 4.25 -8.69 -19.78
N TRP A 159 5.26 -8.67 -18.91
CA TRP A 159 6.67 -8.62 -19.29
C TRP A 159 7.33 -9.99 -19.43
N GLY A 160 6.57 -11.09 -19.39
CA GLY A 160 7.09 -12.44 -19.53
C GLY A 160 7.79 -13.01 -18.29
N VAL A 161 7.61 -12.40 -17.11
CA VAL A 161 8.09 -12.93 -15.82
C VAL A 161 6.95 -13.67 -15.12
N ALA A 162 7.08 -14.98 -14.93
CA ALA A 162 6.02 -15.84 -14.42
C ALA A 162 6.33 -16.46 -13.04
N THR A 163 7.60 -16.52 -12.65
CA THR A 163 8.06 -17.27 -11.46
C THR A 163 8.91 -16.44 -10.50
N PRO A 164 8.96 -16.80 -9.21
CA PRO A 164 9.84 -16.16 -8.22
C PRO A 164 11.33 -16.18 -8.61
N GLU A 165 11.78 -17.28 -9.23
CA GLU A 165 13.16 -17.46 -9.68
C GLU A 165 13.50 -16.47 -10.79
N GLU A 166 12.58 -16.27 -11.75
CA GLU A 166 12.74 -15.26 -12.81
C GLU A 166 12.75 -13.83 -12.23
N VAL A 167 11.91 -13.51 -11.24
CA VAL A 167 11.96 -12.20 -10.57
C VAL A 167 13.37 -11.93 -10.03
N ARG A 168 13.96 -12.91 -9.31
CA ARG A 168 15.31 -12.79 -8.76
C ARG A 168 16.37 -12.70 -9.85
N ALA A 169 16.28 -13.52 -10.89
CA ALA A 169 17.22 -13.52 -12.01
C ALA A 169 17.22 -12.19 -12.78
N VAL A 170 16.04 -11.63 -13.06
CA VAL A 170 15.89 -10.34 -13.72
C VAL A 170 16.49 -9.22 -12.86
N LEU A 171 16.19 -9.19 -11.56
CA LEU A 171 16.75 -8.18 -10.65
C LEU A 171 18.28 -8.29 -10.55
N ALA A 172 18.82 -9.51 -10.49
CA ALA A 172 20.26 -9.74 -10.49
C ALA A 172 20.92 -9.23 -11.79
N ALA A 173 20.33 -9.51 -12.95
CA ALA A 173 20.83 -9.03 -14.24
C ALA A 173 20.79 -7.49 -14.34
N VAL A 174 19.74 -6.84 -13.81
CA VAL A 174 19.67 -5.37 -13.72
C VAL A 174 20.75 -4.83 -12.79
N ALA A 175 20.98 -5.47 -11.64
CA ALA A 175 22.03 -5.06 -10.69
C ALA A 175 23.44 -5.20 -11.28
N GLU A 176 23.74 -6.30 -11.96
CA GLU A 176 25.00 -6.49 -12.70
C GLU A 176 25.16 -5.39 -13.76
N ARG A 177 24.09 -5.07 -14.50
CA ARG A 177 24.15 -4.01 -15.51
C ARG A 177 24.40 -2.64 -14.87
N ARG A 178 23.76 -2.32 -13.74
CA ARG A 178 24.03 -1.10 -12.96
C ARG A 178 25.51 -1.01 -12.60
N ALA A 179 26.11 -2.08 -12.09
CA ALA A 179 27.53 -2.12 -11.75
C ALA A 179 28.42 -1.95 -12.99
N SER A 180 28.10 -2.60 -14.11
CA SER A 180 28.91 -2.48 -15.33
C SER A 180 28.95 -1.06 -15.91
N TYR A 181 27.87 -0.27 -15.77
CA TYR A 181 27.89 1.13 -16.22
C TYR A 181 28.80 2.04 -15.38
N GLU A 182 29.31 1.58 -14.24
CA GLU A 182 30.36 2.28 -13.48
C GLU A 182 31.73 2.22 -14.16
N GLU A 183 31.92 1.33 -15.13
CA GLU A 183 33.19 1.15 -15.84
C GLU A 183 33.48 2.31 -16.81
N ARG A 184 34.77 2.66 -16.95
CA ARG A 184 35.22 3.79 -17.79
C ARG A 184 34.80 3.69 -19.26
N ARG A 185 34.67 2.47 -19.81
CA ARG A 185 34.27 2.26 -21.21
C ARG A 185 32.87 2.79 -21.53
N PHE A 186 31.99 2.88 -20.53
CA PHE A 186 30.63 3.41 -20.69
C PHE A 186 30.54 4.91 -20.36
N HIS A 187 31.46 5.72 -20.85
CA HIS A 187 31.60 7.16 -20.53
C HIS A 187 30.27 7.95 -20.55
N GLN A 188 29.40 7.74 -21.55
CA GLN A 188 28.09 8.42 -21.62
C GLN A 188 27.08 7.95 -20.57
N ALA A 189 27.13 6.68 -20.15
CA ALA A 189 26.21 6.13 -19.16
C ALA A 189 26.77 6.23 -17.73
N ARG A 190 28.08 6.34 -17.55
CA ARG A 190 28.74 6.29 -16.25
C ARG A 190 28.39 7.48 -15.37
N ARG A 191 28.49 8.71 -15.88
CA ARG A 191 28.17 9.96 -15.15
C ARG A 191 27.50 10.95 -16.11
N PRO A 192 26.25 10.68 -16.54
CA PRO A 192 25.55 11.49 -17.52
C PRO A 192 25.08 12.84 -16.98
N HIS A 193 25.01 12.99 -15.65
CA HIS A 193 24.57 14.21 -14.98
C HIS A 193 25.73 14.88 -14.23
N PRO A 194 25.92 16.20 -14.34
CA PRO A 194 27.04 16.89 -13.69
C PRO A 194 27.00 16.85 -12.16
N ASP A 195 25.81 16.97 -11.57
CA ASP A 195 25.66 17.15 -10.12
C ASP A 195 25.51 15.83 -9.33
N TYR A 196 25.24 14.72 -10.02
CA TYR A 196 25.01 13.41 -9.40
C TYR A 196 26.13 12.44 -9.77
N ASP A 197 26.72 11.81 -8.76
CA ASP A 197 27.73 10.74 -8.95
C ASP A 197 27.10 9.38 -9.30
N LEU A 198 26.06 9.38 -10.13
CA LEU A 198 25.24 8.20 -10.42
C LEU A 198 25.28 7.88 -11.91
N ASN A 199 25.29 6.59 -12.25
CA ASN A 199 25.15 6.16 -13.64
C ASN A 199 23.72 6.32 -14.16
N ARG A 200 23.58 6.25 -15.49
CA ARG A 200 22.33 6.53 -16.19
C ARG A 200 21.22 5.55 -15.82
N LEU A 201 21.54 4.28 -15.59
CA LEU A 201 20.55 3.28 -15.23
C LEU A 201 20.01 3.52 -13.82
N VAL A 202 20.87 3.90 -12.87
CA VAL A 202 20.46 4.30 -11.51
C VAL A 202 19.56 5.54 -11.57
N LEU A 203 19.97 6.59 -12.30
CA LEU A 203 19.14 7.77 -12.48
C LEU A 203 17.77 7.44 -13.10
N LEU A 204 17.74 6.54 -14.10
CA LEU A 204 16.49 6.16 -14.76
C LEU A 204 15.53 5.42 -13.81
N LEU A 205 16.05 4.50 -13.00
CA LEU A 205 15.22 3.62 -12.17
C LEU A 205 14.82 4.29 -10.84
N ASP A 206 15.76 5.01 -10.22
CA ASP A 206 15.63 5.49 -8.83
C ASP A 206 15.38 7.01 -8.77
N HIS A 207 15.78 7.78 -9.79
CA HIS A 207 15.68 9.25 -9.83
C HIS A 207 15.14 9.79 -11.17
N PRO A 208 13.95 9.37 -11.60
CA PRO A 208 13.45 9.62 -12.96
C PRO A 208 13.22 11.10 -13.29
N ASP A 209 13.03 11.94 -12.28
CA ASP A 209 12.79 13.37 -12.44
C ASP A 209 14.10 14.17 -12.61
N VAL A 210 15.25 13.51 -12.51
CA VAL A 210 16.56 14.14 -12.71
C VAL A 210 16.79 14.41 -14.20
N VAL A 211 16.96 15.68 -14.51
CA VAL A 211 17.29 16.20 -15.84
C VAL A 211 18.48 17.14 -15.72
N PRO A 212 19.45 17.13 -16.65
CA PRO A 212 20.60 18.03 -16.61
C PRO A 212 20.17 19.50 -16.46
N PRO A 213 20.71 20.25 -15.49
CA PRO A 213 20.35 21.64 -15.30
C PRO A 213 20.90 22.51 -16.44
N ARG A 214 20.23 23.62 -16.70
CA ARG A 214 20.74 24.64 -17.60
C ARG A 214 21.88 25.39 -16.93
N ARG A 215 23.03 25.49 -17.60
CA ARG A 215 24.19 26.26 -17.11
C ARG A 215 24.02 27.75 -17.46
N PRO A 216 24.57 28.69 -16.66
CA PRO A 216 24.40 30.13 -16.89
C PRO A 216 24.85 30.61 -18.28
N TRP A 217 25.91 30.01 -18.82
CA TRP A 217 26.48 30.33 -20.13
C TRP A 217 25.83 29.57 -21.29
N MET A 218 24.83 28.73 -21.03
CA MET A 218 24.20 27.87 -22.02
C MET A 218 22.92 28.52 -22.58
N SER A 219 22.83 28.62 -23.90
CA SER A 219 21.61 29.03 -24.59
C SER A 219 20.49 27.99 -24.41
N ALA A 220 19.24 28.39 -24.64
CA ALA A 220 18.10 27.48 -24.53
C ALA A 220 18.21 26.29 -25.52
N GLY A 221 18.70 26.53 -26.75
CA GLY A 221 18.88 25.48 -27.75
C GLY A 221 20.02 24.50 -27.42
N GLU A 222 21.10 24.95 -26.78
CA GLU A 222 22.14 24.07 -26.25
C GLU A 222 21.64 23.22 -25.09
N HIS A 223 20.84 23.81 -24.20
CA HIS A 223 20.22 23.07 -23.10
C HIS A 223 19.24 22.01 -23.61
N GLY A 224 18.41 22.35 -24.61
CA GLY A 224 17.55 21.37 -25.29
C GLY A 224 18.33 20.19 -25.84
N ARG A 225 19.42 20.44 -26.59
CA ARG A 225 20.30 19.37 -27.12
C ARG A 225 20.95 18.53 -26.02
N LEU A 226 21.31 19.12 -24.88
CA LEU A 226 21.82 18.38 -23.73
C LEU A 226 20.76 17.43 -23.15
N VAL A 227 19.52 17.90 -22.99
CA VAL A 227 18.39 17.10 -22.50
C VAL A 227 18.02 15.99 -23.48
N ASP A 228 18.04 16.28 -24.79
CA ASP A 228 17.81 15.28 -25.84
C ASP A 228 18.87 14.18 -25.79
N GLY A 229 20.15 14.55 -25.72
CA GLY A 229 21.26 13.59 -25.58
C GLY A 229 21.15 12.74 -24.31
N PHE A 230 20.73 13.33 -23.19
CA PHE A 230 20.49 12.62 -21.94
C PHE A 230 19.33 11.62 -22.05
N THR A 231 18.28 12.01 -22.78
CA THR A 231 17.11 11.17 -23.07
C THR A 231 17.47 10.01 -24.00
N GLU A 232 18.19 10.28 -25.08
CA GLU A 232 18.67 9.25 -26.00
C GLU A 232 19.61 8.25 -25.33
N CYS A 233 20.53 8.72 -24.48
CA CYS A 233 21.39 7.88 -23.67
C CYS A 233 20.56 6.92 -22.80
N GLY A 234 19.50 7.43 -22.15
CA GLY A 234 18.54 6.63 -21.39
C GLY A 234 17.89 5.54 -22.24
N ALA A 235 17.41 5.88 -23.45
CA ALA A 235 16.81 4.91 -24.36
C ALA A 235 17.79 3.82 -24.84
N ARG A 236 19.08 4.15 -25.01
CA ARG A 236 20.13 3.16 -25.31
C ARG A 236 20.35 2.22 -24.13
N VAL A 237 20.45 2.78 -22.92
CA VAL A 237 20.60 2.03 -21.66
C VAL A 237 19.43 1.07 -21.43
N VAL A 238 18.19 1.50 -21.70
CA VAL A 238 17.01 0.61 -21.62
C VAL A 238 17.14 -0.57 -22.58
N ARG A 239 17.38 -0.31 -23.86
CA ARG A 239 17.48 -1.38 -24.88
C ARG A 239 18.56 -2.40 -24.54
N ASP A 240 19.70 -1.91 -24.10
CA ASP A 240 20.84 -2.74 -23.72
C ASP A 240 20.56 -3.54 -22.43
N THR A 241 19.91 -2.94 -21.44
CA THR A 241 19.48 -3.63 -20.22
C THR A 241 18.45 -4.72 -20.51
N VAL A 242 17.42 -4.42 -21.31
CA VAL A 242 16.41 -5.40 -21.74
C VAL A 242 17.06 -6.55 -22.50
N ARG A 243 17.99 -6.25 -23.42
CA ARG A 243 18.76 -7.28 -24.13
C ARG A 243 19.50 -8.21 -23.17
N ARG A 244 20.15 -7.66 -22.13
CA ARG A 244 20.89 -8.45 -21.15
C ARG A 244 19.97 -9.28 -20.26
N VAL A 245 18.83 -8.74 -19.84
CA VAL A 245 17.81 -9.48 -19.09
C VAL A 245 17.26 -10.65 -19.92
N ARG A 246 17.09 -10.47 -21.23
CA ARG A 246 16.63 -11.55 -22.13
C ARG A 246 17.58 -12.75 -22.22
N GLU A 247 18.83 -12.60 -21.81
CA GLU A 247 19.75 -13.73 -21.75
C GLU A 247 19.42 -14.68 -20.58
N VAL A 248 18.84 -14.16 -19.49
CA VAL A 248 18.43 -14.97 -18.31
C VAL A 248 16.93 -15.24 -18.26
N CYS A 249 16.11 -14.40 -18.90
CA CYS A 249 14.67 -14.55 -19.02
C CYS A 249 14.25 -14.25 -20.47
N PRO A 250 14.29 -15.24 -21.39
CA PRO A 250 14.10 -15.01 -22.83
C PRO A 250 12.76 -14.40 -23.23
N THR A 251 11.73 -14.67 -22.43
CA THR A 251 10.37 -14.12 -22.55
C THR A 251 10.29 -12.65 -22.12
N PHE A 252 11.35 -12.10 -21.51
CA PHE A 252 11.36 -10.72 -21.03
C PHE A 252 11.29 -9.70 -22.17
N ALA A 253 10.10 -9.15 -22.39
CA ALA A 253 9.86 -8.20 -23.45
C ALA A 253 8.88 -7.12 -22.99
N ARG A 254 8.98 -5.94 -23.60
CA ARG A 254 7.98 -4.90 -23.41
C ARG A 254 6.65 -5.37 -24.03
N PRO A 255 5.49 -5.15 -23.38
CA PRO A 255 4.18 -5.49 -23.95
C PRO A 255 3.95 -4.84 -25.32
N THR A 256 3.38 -5.59 -26.27
CA THR A 256 3.23 -5.22 -27.69
C THR A 256 2.25 -4.07 -27.93
N ASP A 257 1.27 -3.89 -27.05
CA ASP A 257 0.35 -2.74 -27.06
C ASP A 257 1.07 -1.41 -26.78
N ARG A 258 2.34 -1.46 -26.35
CA ARG A 258 3.19 -0.30 -26.03
C ARG A 258 4.32 -0.08 -27.05
N ASP A 259 4.24 -0.65 -28.25
CA ASP A 259 5.32 -0.69 -29.27
C ASP A 259 5.78 0.65 -29.89
N GLY A 260 5.54 1.79 -29.23
CA GLY A 260 6.08 3.10 -29.61
C GLY A 260 7.49 3.37 -29.06
N LYS A 261 8.29 4.22 -29.73
CA LYS A 261 9.59 4.69 -29.20
C LYS A 261 9.47 5.49 -27.88
N LYS A 262 8.27 6.02 -27.59
CA LYS A 262 7.96 6.79 -26.39
C LYS A 262 7.63 5.87 -25.21
N GLY A 263 7.99 6.28 -24.00
CA GLY A 263 7.60 5.58 -22.77
C GLY A 263 8.53 4.44 -22.30
N ALA A 264 9.45 3.96 -23.14
CA ALA A 264 10.30 2.80 -22.80
C ALA A 264 11.10 2.95 -21.48
N GLN A 265 11.51 4.17 -21.13
CA GLN A 265 12.19 4.43 -19.85
C GLN A 265 11.25 4.32 -18.66
N SER A 266 10.03 4.85 -18.76
CA SER A 266 9.00 4.71 -17.71
C SER A 266 8.62 3.24 -17.56
N ASP A 267 8.34 2.58 -18.68
CA ASP A 267 7.94 1.17 -18.70
C ASP A 267 8.97 0.26 -18.03
N LEU A 268 10.28 0.42 -18.33
CA LEU A 268 11.33 -0.34 -17.66
C LEU A 268 11.38 -0.05 -16.15
N ARG A 269 11.23 1.21 -15.75
CA ARG A 269 11.22 1.60 -14.34
C ARG A 269 10.02 1.00 -13.61
N ASP A 270 8.86 1.02 -14.23
CA ASP A 270 7.60 0.59 -13.62
C ASP A 270 7.59 -0.94 -13.44
N VAL A 271 8.10 -1.71 -14.42
CA VAL A 271 8.32 -3.16 -14.22
C VAL A 271 9.43 -3.42 -13.19
N TYR A 272 10.53 -2.67 -13.19
CA TYR A 272 11.58 -2.84 -12.18
C TYR A 272 11.06 -2.65 -10.75
N ARG A 273 10.26 -1.59 -10.52
CA ARG A 273 9.60 -1.36 -9.22
C ARG A 273 8.66 -2.50 -8.84
N THR A 274 7.88 -3.00 -9.80
CA THR A 274 7.00 -4.17 -9.61
C THR A 274 7.80 -5.39 -9.15
N LEU A 275 8.93 -5.68 -9.80
CA LEU A 275 9.78 -6.82 -9.46
C LEU A 275 10.44 -6.66 -8.08
N VAL A 276 10.88 -5.46 -7.72
CA VAL A 276 11.42 -5.18 -6.37
C VAL A 276 10.35 -5.40 -5.29
N GLU A 277 9.12 -4.97 -5.52
CA GLU A 277 8.01 -5.22 -4.58
C GLU A 277 7.67 -6.70 -4.46
N LEU A 278 7.65 -7.44 -5.58
CA LEU A 278 7.46 -8.88 -5.59
C LEU A 278 8.57 -9.59 -4.78
N ALA A 279 9.83 -9.25 -5.02
CA ALA A 279 10.96 -9.82 -4.28
C ALA A 279 10.81 -9.59 -2.76
N LYS A 280 10.51 -8.34 -2.34
CA LYS A 280 10.23 -8.02 -0.93
C LYS A 280 9.07 -8.86 -0.35
N SER A 281 8.03 -9.11 -1.13
CA SER A 281 6.89 -9.93 -0.68
C SER A 281 7.25 -11.40 -0.52
N LEU A 282 8.07 -11.95 -1.43
CA LEU A 282 8.55 -13.34 -1.41
C LEU A 282 9.53 -13.59 -0.26
N ASP A 283 10.40 -12.62 0.02
CA ASP A 283 11.36 -12.71 1.12
C ASP A 283 10.70 -12.42 2.48
N GLY A 284 9.64 -11.59 2.51
CA GLY A 284 8.84 -11.32 3.70
C GLY A 284 8.04 -12.53 4.20
N ASP A 285 7.67 -13.45 3.32
CA ASP A 285 7.10 -14.76 3.69
C ASP A 285 8.18 -15.75 4.18
N SER A 286 9.44 -15.45 3.91
CA SER A 286 10.63 -16.19 4.31
C SER A 286 11.27 -15.54 5.54
N GLY A 287 10.57 -15.54 6.68
CA GLY A 287 10.93 -14.80 7.90
C GLY A 287 12.42 -14.54 8.14
N GLY A 288 12.85 -13.28 7.92
CA GLY A 288 13.99 -12.65 8.58
C GLY A 288 15.34 -12.66 7.84
N ALA A 289 15.57 -11.66 6.98
CA ALA A 289 16.88 -11.01 6.83
C ALA A 289 16.71 -9.64 6.13
N ALA A 290 16.92 -8.55 6.87
CA ALA A 290 16.81 -7.20 6.33
C ALA A 290 18.04 -6.88 5.46
N THR A 291 17.86 -6.84 4.13
CA THR A 291 18.82 -6.18 3.23
C THR A 291 18.57 -4.68 3.23
N ALA A 292 19.60 -3.91 3.59
CA ALA A 292 19.57 -2.45 3.67
C ALA A 292 19.17 -1.81 2.32
N ASP A 293 18.26 -0.84 2.38
CA ASP A 293 17.77 -0.08 1.23
C ASP A 293 18.87 0.88 0.72
N PRO A 294 19.33 0.77 -0.54
CA PRO A 294 20.35 1.65 -1.09
C PRO A 294 19.83 3.07 -1.43
N ALA A 295 18.56 3.38 -1.21
CA ALA A 295 17.95 4.66 -1.61
C ALA A 295 18.43 5.91 -0.84
N ASP A 296 19.18 5.77 0.25
CA ASP A 296 19.42 6.88 1.20
C ASP A 296 20.71 7.70 0.97
N ARG A 297 21.23 7.75 -0.27
CA ARG A 297 22.50 8.45 -0.60
C ARG A 297 22.40 9.41 -1.78
N LEU A 298 21.35 10.22 -1.84
CA LEU A 298 21.38 11.44 -2.66
C LEU A 298 22.17 12.53 -1.94
N SER A 299 23.50 12.49 -2.05
CA SER A 299 24.34 13.65 -1.75
C SER A 299 24.79 14.26 -3.07
N PRO A 300 24.42 15.52 -3.36
CA PRO A 300 25.04 16.27 -4.45
C PRO A 300 26.56 16.19 -4.32
N ARG A 301 27.27 16.12 -5.44
CA ARG A 301 28.73 16.29 -5.41
C ARG A 301 29.03 17.66 -4.79
N ARG A 302 29.68 17.68 -3.63
CA ARG A 302 30.22 18.90 -3.01
C ARG A 302 31.39 19.43 -3.84
#